data_AF-A0A0W0TT31-F1
#
_entry.id   AF-A0A0W0TT31-F1
#
_cell.length_a   1.000
_cell.length_b   1.000
_cell.length_c   1.000
_cell.angle_alpha   90.00
_cell.angle_beta   90.00
_cell.angle_gamma   90.00
#
_symmetry.space_group_name_H-M   'P 1'
#
loop_
_entity.id
_entity.type
_entity.pdbx_description
1 polymer ?
#
loop_
_entity_poly.entity_id
_entity_poly.type
_entity_poly.pdbx_seq_one_letter_code
_entity_poly.pdbx_strand_id
1 'polypeptide(L)'
;MDTLFTRLGAIYGHVWWSSYKSESLLHLAKKEWSEGLTRFNNTTLKEALFYFRENSNFPPTLPQFIERCKSSVRRNNFCSAKAELQQRIDTKIALKHIQDLYALLKH
;
A
#
# COMPACT_ATOMS: atom_id res chain seq x y z
N MET A 1 2.87 12.47 -12.61
CA MET A 1 1.51 11.90 -12.57
C MET A 1 1.11 11.22 -13.86
N ASP A 2 1.71 11.60 -14.99
CA ASP A 2 1.45 11.03 -16.31
C ASP A 2 1.53 9.51 -16.33
N THR A 3 2.59 8.92 -15.77
CA THR A 3 2.74 7.47 -15.70
C THR A 3 1.57 6.78 -14.99
N LEU A 4 1.03 7.35 -13.90
CA LEU A 4 -0.10 6.75 -13.18
C LEU A 4 -1.37 6.79 -14.05
N PHE A 5 -1.66 7.93 -14.67
CA PHE A 5 -2.82 8.10 -15.54
C PHE A 5 -2.73 7.23 -16.79
N THR A 6 -1.55 7.12 -17.41
CA THR A 6 -1.34 6.23 -18.56
C THR A 6 -1.54 4.77 -18.16
N ARG A 7 -1.06 4.35 -16.98
CA ARG A 7 -1.29 2.98 -16.48
C ARG A 7 -2.76 2.71 -16.18
N LEU A 8 -3.47 3.63 -15.54
CA LEU A 8 -4.92 3.51 -15.31
C LEU A 8 -5.68 3.47 -16.65
N GLY A 9 -5.28 4.27 -17.62
CA GLY A 9 -5.83 4.24 -18.97
C GLY A 9 -5.56 2.93 -19.71
N ALA A 10 -4.40 2.30 -19.50
CA ALA A 10 -4.11 0.99 -20.06
C ALA A 10 -4.91 -0.13 -19.39
N ILE A 11 -5.25 0.01 -18.11
CA ILE A 11 -6.04 -0.98 -17.35
C ILE A 11 -7.53 -0.89 -17.67
N TYR A 12 -8.09 0.33 -17.68
CA TYR A 12 -9.53 0.55 -17.79
C TYR A 12 -9.98 1.04 -19.18
N GLY A 13 -9.02 1.26 -20.09
CA GLY A 13 -9.27 1.63 -21.48
C GLY A 13 -10.19 2.84 -21.62
N HIS A 14 -11.22 2.68 -22.45
CA HIS A 14 -12.18 3.74 -22.76
C HIS A 14 -12.88 4.31 -21.52
N VAL A 15 -13.17 3.51 -20.49
CA VAL A 15 -13.87 3.98 -19.28
C VAL A 15 -13.07 5.06 -18.56
N TRP A 16 -11.74 4.94 -18.53
CA TRP A 16 -10.85 5.94 -17.95
C TRP A 16 -10.74 7.17 -18.86
N TRP A 17 -10.40 6.98 -20.13
CA TRP A 17 -10.14 8.09 -21.04
C TRP A 17 -11.37 8.95 -21.32
N SER A 18 -12.56 8.34 -21.41
CA SER A 18 -13.82 9.06 -21.63
C SER A 18 -14.24 9.96 -20.46
N SER A 19 -13.66 9.78 -19.27
CA SER A 19 -13.90 10.65 -18.10
C SER A 19 -13.22 12.02 -18.25
N TYR A 20 -12.22 12.15 -19.12
CA TYR A 20 -11.45 13.38 -19.32
C TYR A 20 -11.65 13.91 -20.75
N LYS A 21 -12.79 14.57 -20.95
CA LYS A 21 -13.25 15.04 -22.28
C LYS A 21 -12.41 16.16 -22.90
N SER A 22 -11.57 16.83 -22.11
CA SER A 22 -10.69 17.89 -22.58
C SER A 22 -9.32 17.81 -21.92
N GLU A 23 -8.30 18.34 -22.59
CA GLU A 23 -6.95 18.41 -22.06
C GLU A 23 -6.89 19.25 -20.77
N SER A 24 -7.66 20.34 -20.70
CA SER A 24 -7.73 21.17 -19.49
C SER A 24 -8.28 20.40 -18.28
N LEU A 25 -9.32 19.57 -18.47
CA LEU A 25 -9.86 18.73 -17.40
C LEU A 25 -8.88 17.62 -17.00
N LEU A 26 -8.17 17.03 -17.98
CA LEU A 26 -7.13 16.05 -17.70
C LEU A 26 -5.98 16.68 -16.90
N HIS A 27 -5.55 17.88 -17.25
CA HIS A 27 -4.50 18.61 -16.54
C HIS A 27 -4.92 18.93 -15.11
N LEU A 28 -6.15 19.44 -14.92
CA LEU A 28 -6.70 19.70 -13.59
C LEU A 28 -6.77 18.42 -12.75
N ALA A 29 -7.26 17.31 -13.32
CA ALA A 29 -7.33 16.04 -12.61
C ALA A 29 -5.93 15.53 -12.22
N LYS A 30 -4.95 15.62 -13.11
CA LYS A 30 -3.55 15.24 -12.77
C LYS A 30 -2.99 16.10 -11.64
N LYS A 31 -3.31 17.39 -11.60
CA LYS A 31 -2.91 18.31 -10.52
C LYS A 31 -3.53 17.90 -9.19
N GLU A 32 -4.86 17.73 -9.14
CA GLU A 32 -5.58 17.30 -7.93
C GLU A 32 -5.07 15.95 -7.40
N TRP A 33 -4.84 14.99 -8.30
CA TRP A 33 -4.27 13.71 -7.92
C TRP A 33 -2.84 13.87 -7.40
N SER A 34 -2.02 14.73 -8.01
CA SER A 34 -0.65 14.99 -7.57
C SER A 34 -0.66 15.50 -6.13
N GLU A 35 -1.44 16.54 -5.85
CA GLU A 35 -1.53 17.17 -4.54
C GLU A 35 -2.07 16.20 -3.48
N GLY A 36 -3.15 15.46 -3.80
CA GLY A 36 -3.76 14.49 -2.90
C GLY A 36 -2.88 13.28 -2.57
N LEU A 37 -1.91 12.97 -3.45
CA LEU A 37 -1.01 11.83 -3.32
C LEU A 37 0.41 12.18 -2.88
N THR A 38 0.77 13.48 -2.77
CA THR A 38 2.10 13.95 -2.35
C THR A 38 2.64 13.28 -1.08
N ARG A 39 1.76 12.92 -0.15
CA ARG A 39 2.12 12.29 1.14
C ARG A 39 2.46 10.80 1.05
N PHE A 40 2.33 10.16 -0.11
CA PHE A 40 2.57 8.73 -0.29
C PHE A 40 3.79 8.49 -1.17
N ASN A 41 4.59 7.48 -0.81
CA ASN A 41 5.74 7.08 -1.60
C ASN A 41 5.34 6.25 -2.84
N ASN A 42 6.27 6.16 -3.80
CA ASN A 42 6.05 5.43 -5.06
C ASN A 42 5.68 3.95 -4.85
N THR A 43 6.19 3.30 -3.80
CA THR A 43 5.85 1.90 -3.47
C THR A 43 4.38 1.77 -3.11
N THR A 44 3.86 2.65 -2.25
CA THR A 44 2.45 2.68 -1.85
C THR A 44 1.54 2.92 -3.05
N LEU A 45 1.91 3.84 -3.94
CA LEU A 45 1.14 4.12 -5.16
C LEU A 45 1.09 2.90 -6.10
N LYS A 46 2.21 2.18 -6.25
CA LYS A 46 2.28 0.95 -7.05
C LYS A 46 1.39 -0.16 -6.46
N GLU A 47 1.42 -0.36 -5.15
CA GLU A 47 0.56 -1.34 -4.48
C GLU A 47 -0.93 -1.01 -4.65
N ALA A 48 -1.31 0.26 -4.49
CA ALA A 48 -2.69 0.70 -4.69
C ALA A 48 -3.14 0.44 -6.14
N LEU A 49 -2.29 0.76 -7.11
CA LEU A 49 -2.57 0.51 -8.52
C LEU A 49 -2.75 -0.99 -8.82
N PHE A 50 -1.90 -1.86 -8.27
CA PHE A 50 -2.05 -3.31 -8.44
C PHE A 50 -3.34 -3.83 -7.82
N TYR A 51 -3.69 -3.32 -6.62
CA TYR A 51 -4.95 -3.68 -5.99
C TYR A 51 -6.16 -3.37 -6.89
N PHE A 52 -6.26 -2.15 -7.42
CA PHE A 52 -7.39 -1.78 -8.27
C PHE A 52 -7.41 -2.55 -9.60
N ARG A 53 -6.24 -2.81 -10.19
CA ARG A 53 -6.12 -3.65 -11.38
C ARG A 53 -6.72 -5.05 -11.18
N GLU A 54 -6.52 -5.65 -10.02
CA GLU A 54 -6.89 -7.04 -9.75
C GLU A 54 -8.27 -7.20 -9.11
N ASN A 55 -8.77 -6.17 -8.44
CA ASN A 55 -9.95 -6.26 -7.57
C ASN A 55 -11.08 -5.29 -7.95
N SER A 56 -10.95 -4.53 -9.03
CA SER A 56 -11.95 -3.51 -9.38
C SER A 56 -12.22 -3.49 -10.88
N ASN A 57 -13.50 -3.66 -11.23
CA ASN A 57 -13.98 -3.60 -12.62
C ASN A 57 -14.03 -2.18 -13.18
N PHE A 58 -14.01 -1.17 -12.30
CA PHE A 58 -14.11 0.24 -12.65
C PHE A 58 -12.90 1.02 -12.13
N PRO A 59 -12.50 2.11 -12.81
CA PRO A 59 -11.41 2.93 -12.36
C PRO A 59 -11.70 3.56 -11.00
N PRO A 60 -10.69 3.65 -10.12
CA PRO A 60 -10.86 4.31 -8.83
C PRO A 60 -11.00 5.82 -8.98
N THR A 61 -11.81 6.40 -8.12
CA THR A 61 -11.78 7.85 -7.85
C THR A 61 -10.56 8.23 -6.99
N LEU A 62 -10.17 9.50 -6.99
CA LEU A 62 -9.06 9.98 -6.14
C LEU A 62 -9.25 9.63 -4.65
N PRO A 63 -10.43 9.84 -4.03
CA PRO A 63 -10.65 9.46 -2.63
C PRO A 63 -10.45 7.97 -2.37
N GLN A 64 -10.97 7.09 -3.25
CA GLN A 64 -10.78 5.65 -3.14
C GLN A 64 -9.30 5.27 -3.26
N PHE A 65 -8.56 5.90 -4.17
CA PHE A 65 -7.12 5.67 -4.32
C PHE A 65 -6.34 6.08 -3.07
N ILE A 66 -6.68 7.24 -2.49
CA ILE A 66 -6.11 7.74 -1.23
C ILE A 66 -6.41 6.78 -0.08
N GLU A 67 -7.64 6.31 0.05
CA GLU A 67 -8.03 5.37 1.10
C GLU A 67 -7.24 4.07 1.01
N ARG A 68 -7.03 3.56 -0.22
CA ARG A 68 -6.21 2.38 -0.43
C ARG A 68 -4.76 2.61 -0.04
N CYS A 69 -4.18 3.77 -0.38
CA CYS A 69 -2.84 4.14 0.03
C CYS A 69 -2.71 4.20 1.57
N LYS A 70 -3.66 4.84 2.26
CA LYS A 70 -3.72 4.86 3.73
C LYS A 70 -3.76 3.45 4.32
N SER A 71 -4.55 2.57 3.71
CA SER A 71 -4.68 1.17 4.15
C SER A 71 -3.39 0.38 3.96
N SER A 72 -2.66 0.59 2.86
CA SER A 72 -1.32 0.01 2.67
C SER A 72 -0.31 0.51 3.70
N VAL A 73 -0.25 1.82 3.95
CA VAL A 73 0.66 2.39 4.96
C VAL A 73 0.34 1.87 6.37
N ARG A 74 -0.95 1.83 6.76
CA ARG A 74 -1.37 1.29 8.06
C ARG A 74 -0.95 -0.17 8.24
N ARG A 75 -1.13 -1.00 7.21
CA ARG A 75 -0.68 -2.40 7.23
C ARG A 75 0.83 -2.51 7.35
N ASN A 76 1.58 -1.72 6.59
CA ASN A 76 3.04 -1.75 6.66
C ASN A 76 3.56 -1.32 8.04
N ASN A 77 2.99 -0.26 8.62
CA ASN A 77 3.34 0.19 9.97
C ASN A 77 3.01 -0.86 11.03
N PHE A 78 1.87 -1.55 10.91
CA PHE A 78 1.51 -2.64 11.81
C PHE A 78 2.48 -3.83 11.69
N CYS A 79 2.85 -4.21 10.46
CA CYS A 79 3.84 -5.26 10.23
C CYS A 79 5.23 -4.88 10.76
N SER A 80 5.67 -3.64 10.58
CA SER A 80 6.91 -3.12 11.17
C SER A 80 6.87 -3.21 12.70
N ALA A 81 5.82 -2.69 13.32
CA ALA A 81 5.67 -2.73 14.78
C ALA A 81 5.64 -4.16 15.32
N LYS A 82 5.00 -5.10 14.61
CA LYS A 82 5.01 -6.52 14.96
C LYS A 82 6.41 -7.13 14.83
N ALA A 83 7.14 -6.81 13.75
CA ALA A 83 8.50 -7.28 13.54
C ALA A 83 9.47 -6.73 14.59
N GLU A 84 9.33 -5.45 14.95
CA GLU A 84 10.10 -4.81 16.02
C GLU A 84 9.80 -5.43 17.39
N LEU A 85 8.53 -5.73 17.69
CA LEU A 85 8.16 -6.46 18.90
C LEU A 85 8.75 -7.88 18.92
N GLN A 86 8.74 -8.57 17.78
CA GLN A 86 9.33 -9.90 17.65
C GLN A 86 10.85 -9.89 17.83
N GLN A 87 11.54 -8.84 17.37
CA GLN A 87 12.96 -8.65 17.64
C GLN A 87 13.26 -8.33 19.11
N ARG A 88 12.35 -7.62 19.80
CA ARG A 88 12.46 -7.35 21.24
C ARG A 88 12.22 -8.58 22.10
N ILE A 89 11.50 -9.59 21.60
CA ILE A 89 11.50 -10.93 22.21
C ILE A 89 12.88 -11.52 21.90
N ASP A 90 13.84 -11.19 22.75
CA ASP A 90 15.23 -11.57 22.59
C ASP A 90 15.29 -13.10 22.55
N THR A 91 15.54 -13.65 21.35
CA THR A 91 15.60 -15.08 21.11
C THR A 91 16.58 -15.79 22.03
N LYS A 92 17.58 -15.08 22.58
CA LYS A 92 18.51 -15.63 23.57
C LYS A 92 17.84 -15.87 24.92
N ILE A 93 16.94 -14.99 25.35
CA ILE A 93 16.16 -15.16 26.59
C ILE A 93 15.18 -16.33 26.41
N ALA A 94 14.50 -16.39 25.26
CA ALA A 94 13.61 -17.51 24.96
C ALA A 94 14.36 -18.86 24.93
N LEU A 95 15.55 -18.92 24.31
CA LEU A 95 16.39 -20.12 24.30
C LEU A 95 16.87 -20.51 25.69
N LYS A 96 17.24 -19.54 26.53
CA LYS A 96 17.65 -19.78 27.92
C LYS A 96 16.51 -20.40 28.72
N HIS A 97 15.30 -19.85 28.64
CA HIS A 97 14.13 -20.42 29.31
C HIS A 97 13.81 -21.85 28.85
N ILE A 98 13.97 -22.13 27.55
CA ILE A 98 13.78 -23.49 27.02
C ILE A 98 14.84 -24.45 27.58
N GLN A 99 16.11 -24.02 27.65
CA GLN A 99 17.18 -24.83 28.26
C GLN A 99 16.94 -25.09 29.75
N ASP A 100 16.51 -24.07 30.50
CA ASP A 100 16.20 -24.21 31.93
C ASP A 100 15.06 -25.21 32.15
N LEU A 101 14.01 -25.17 31.32
CA LEU A 101 12.91 -26.15 31.35
C LEU A 101 13.37 -27.57 30.98
N TYR A 102 14.25 -27.71 29.99
CA TYR A 102 14.78 -29.01 29.59
C TYR A 102 15.68 -29.64 30.68
N ALA A 103 16.41 -28.81 31.43
CA ALA A 103 17.22 -29.25 32.56
C ALA A 103 16.35 -29.78 33.72
N LEU A 104 15.20 -29.15 33.97
CA LEU A 104 14.24 -29.59 34.99
C LEU A 104 13.58 -30.94 34.69
N LEU A 105 13.41 -31.27 33.41
CA LEU A 105 12.79 -32.53 32.96
C LEU A 105 13.79 -33.71 32.88
N LYS A 106 15.08 -33.45 33.08
CA LYS A 106 16.15 -34.46 33.00
C LYS A 106 16.55 -35.04 34.36
N HIS A 107 15.90 -34.60 35.43
CA HIS A 107 16.01 -35.12 36.79
C HIS A 107 14.81 -36.01 37.12
#